data_AF-A0A447MUD4-F1
#
_entry.id   AF-A0A447MUD4-F1
#
_cell.length_a   1.000
_cell.length_b   1.000
_cell.length_c   1.000
_cell.angle_alpha   90.00
_cell.angle_beta   90.00
_cell.angle_gamma   90.00
#
_symmetry.space_group_name_H-M   'P 1'
#
loop_
_entity.id
_entity.type
_entity.pdbx_description
1 polymer ?
#
loop_
_entity_poly.entity_id
_entity_poly.type
_entity_poly.pdbx_seq_one_letter_code
_entity_poly.pdbx_strand_id
1 'polypeptide(L)'
;MEIIFYHPTFNAAWWVNALEKALPHARVREWKVGDNNPADYALVWQPPVEMLAGRRLKAVFALGAGVDAILSKLNAHPEMLDASIPLFRLEDTGMGLQMQEYAVSQVLHWFRRFDDYQALKNQALWKPLPEYTREEFSVGIMGRRGTGRKSGRKSTGVGGSRYVAGVVAANPGLAWKVMLGVKSCTLS
;
A
#
# COMPACT_ATOMS: atom_id res chain seq x y z
N MET A 1 -16.05 -5.80 -22.93
CA MET A 1 -14.78 -5.05 -22.85
C MET A 1 -13.63 -6.04 -22.84
N GLU A 2 -12.47 -5.67 -23.39
CA GLU A 2 -11.25 -6.50 -23.42
C GLU A 2 -10.28 -6.09 -22.32
N ILE A 3 -9.86 -7.04 -21.48
CA ILE A 3 -8.92 -6.79 -20.39
C ILE A 3 -7.72 -7.70 -20.56
N ILE A 4 -6.53 -7.12 -20.54
CA ILE A 4 -5.27 -7.86 -20.49
C ILE A 4 -4.68 -7.84 -19.07
N PHE A 5 -4.23 -8.99 -18.61
CA PHE A 5 -3.61 -9.18 -17.30
C PHE A 5 -2.15 -9.60 -17.44
N TYR A 6 -1.27 -8.98 -16.67
CA TYR A 6 0.13 -9.40 -16.54
C TYR A 6 0.64 -9.23 -15.11
N HIS A 7 1.20 -10.30 -14.57
CA HIS A 7 1.95 -10.29 -13.33
C HIS A 7 3.04 -11.36 -13.39
N PRO A 8 4.30 -11.06 -12.99
CA PRO A 8 5.40 -12.02 -13.14
C PRO A 8 5.29 -13.26 -12.25
N THR A 9 4.58 -13.16 -11.12
CA THR A 9 4.54 -14.23 -10.10
C THR A 9 3.13 -14.65 -9.65
N PHE A 10 2.07 -13.97 -10.08
CA PHE A 10 0.72 -14.31 -9.63
C PHE A 10 0.15 -15.41 -10.52
N ASN A 11 -0.78 -16.18 -9.97
CA ASN A 11 -1.52 -17.17 -10.75
C ASN A 11 -2.50 -16.46 -11.71
N ALA A 12 -2.11 -16.36 -12.98
CA ALA A 12 -2.91 -15.69 -14.00
C ALA A 12 -4.29 -16.35 -14.18
N ALA A 13 -4.38 -17.68 -14.19
CA ALA A 13 -5.65 -18.39 -14.36
C ALA A 13 -6.64 -18.08 -13.22
N TRP A 14 -6.16 -18.00 -11.98
CA TRP A 14 -7.00 -17.59 -10.85
C TRP A 14 -7.52 -16.16 -11.03
N TRP A 15 -6.65 -15.22 -11.41
CA TRP A 15 -7.03 -13.81 -11.62
C TRP A 15 -8.00 -13.64 -12.78
N VAL A 16 -7.76 -14.28 -13.93
CA VAL A 16 -8.67 -14.27 -15.08
C VAL A 16 -10.05 -14.76 -14.65
N ASN A 17 -10.12 -15.93 -14.01
CA ASN A 17 -11.39 -16.50 -13.55
C ASN A 17 -12.10 -15.61 -12.51
N ALA A 18 -11.36 -14.99 -11.58
CA ALA A 18 -11.93 -14.10 -10.58
C ALA A 18 -12.46 -12.80 -11.21
N LEU A 19 -11.73 -12.23 -12.16
CA LEU A 19 -12.12 -11.02 -12.87
C LEU A 19 -13.34 -11.26 -13.77
N GLU A 20 -13.41 -12.38 -14.49
CA GLU A 20 -14.58 -12.72 -15.31
C GLU A 20 -15.82 -12.97 -14.46
N LYS A 21 -15.67 -13.58 -13.28
CA LYS A 21 -16.78 -13.73 -12.32
C LYS A 21 -17.26 -12.38 -11.77
N ALA A 22 -16.35 -11.47 -11.46
CA ALA A 22 -16.68 -10.14 -10.94
C ALA A 22 -17.20 -9.20 -12.05
N LEU A 23 -16.78 -9.42 -13.29
CA LEU A 23 -17.14 -8.63 -14.48
C LEU A 23 -17.62 -9.56 -15.61
N PRO A 24 -18.86 -10.09 -15.54
CA PRO A 24 -19.36 -11.09 -16.51
C PRO A 24 -19.38 -10.64 -17.97
N HIS A 25 -19.31 -9.34 -18.23
CA HIS A 25 -19.30 -8.75 -19.58
C HIS A 25 -17.88 -8.40 -20.09
N ALA A 26 -16.85 -8.66 -19.28
CA ALA A 26 -15.46 -8.51 -19.66
C ALA A 26 -14.92 -9.83 -20.18
N ARG A 27 -14.11 -9.77 -21.24
CA ARG A 27 -13.25 -10.88 -21.65
C ARG A 27 -11.86 -10.56 -21.11
N VAL A 28 -11.36 -11.45 -20.25
CA VAL A 28 -10.08 -11.25 -19.58
C VAL A 28 -9.10 -12.29 -20.11
N ARG A 29 -7.91 -11.86 -20.49
CA ARG A 29 -6.86 -12.79 -20.92
C ARG A 29 -5.53 -12.43 -20.30
N GLU A 30 -4.73 -13.46 -20.06
CA GLU A 30 -3.31 -13.29 -19.77
C GLU A 30 -2.61 -12.74 -21.01
N TRP A 31 -1.89 -11.63 -20.86
CA TRP A 31 -1.03 -11.12 -21.92
C TRP A 31 0.27 -11.93 -21.98
N LYS A 32 0.70 -12.26 -23.20
CA LYS A 32 1.97 -12.94 -23.47
C LYS A 32 2.74 -12.17 -24.52
N VAL A 33 4.06 -12.36 -24.53
CA VAL A 33 4.95 -11.80 -25.56
C VAL A 33 4.37 -12.09 -26.95
N GLY A 34 4.24 -11.04 -27.76
CA GLY A 34 3.65 -11.11 -29.11
C GLY A 34 2.13 -10.96 -29.18
N ASP A 35 1.39 -10.92 -28.06
CA ASP A 35 -0.03 -10.53 -28.09
C ASP A 35 -0.13 -9.04 -28.43
N ASN A 36 -0.67 -8.77 -29.62
CA ASN A 36 -0.99 -7.44 -30.15
C ASN A 36 -2.50 -7.22 -30.34
N ASN A 37 -3.34 -8.15 -29.87
CA ASN A 37 -4.79 -8.06 -30.02
C ASN A 37 -5.32 -6.84 -29.24
N PRO A 38 -6.39 -6.17 -29.71
CA PRO A 38 -6.96 -5.02 -29.02
C PRO A 38 -7.29 -5.29 -27.54
N ALA A 39 -7.16 -4.25 -26.72
CA ALA A 39 -7.50 -4.27 -25.31
C ALA A 39 -8.09 -2.91 -24.91
N ASP A 40 -9.10 -2.90 -24.04
CA ASP A 40 -9.67 -1.69 -23.45
C ASP A 40 -8.91 -1.31 -22.17
N TYR A 41 -8.52 -2.29 -21.36
CA TYR A 41 -7.88 -2.09 -20.05
C TYR A 41 -6.70 -3.03 -19.85
N ALA A 42 -5.72 -2.59 -19.05
CA ALA A 42 -4.58 -3.42 -18.65
C ALA A 42 -4.42 -3.46 -17.13
N LEU A 43 -4.30 -4.67 -16.56
CA LEU A 43 -3.96 -4.91 -15.16
C LEU A 43 -2.52 -5.42 -15.11
N VAL A 44 -1.62 -4.66 -14.46
CA VAL A 44 -0.18 -4.86 -14.61
C VAL A 44 0.60 -4.77 -13.32
N TRP A 45 1.65 -5.59 -13.21
CA TRP A 45 2.76 -5.37 -12.29
C TRP A 45 4.09 -5.48 -13.03
N GLN A 46 4.89 -4.41 -12.98
CA GLN A 46 6.18 -4.30 -13.70
C GLN A 46 6.12 -4.78 -15.17
N PRO A 47 5.17 -4.30 -15.98
CA PRO A 47 4.94 -4.84 -17.32
C PRO A 47 6.13 -4.61 -18.27
N PRO A 48 6.36 -5.48 -19.26
CA PRO A 48 7.24 -5.20 -20.39
C PRO A 48 6.75 -3.97 -21.18
N VAL A 49 7.67 -3.27 -21.85
CA VAL A 49 7.33 -2.08 -22.66
C VAL A 49 6.36 -2.47 -23.79
N GLU A 50 6.65 -3.58 -24.48
CA GLU A 50 5.83 -4.13 -25.57
C GLU A 50 4.39 -4.45 -25.17
N MET A 51 4.09 -4.66 -23.89
CA MET A 51 2.74 -4.91 -23.43
C MET A 51 1.84 -3.69 -23.61
N LEU A 52 2.36 -2.47 -23.39
CA LEU A 52 1.57 -1.24 -23.35
C LEU A 52 1.82 -0.34 -24.56
N ALA A 53 3.02 -0.38 -25.13
CA ALA A 53 3.44 0.50 -26.21
C ALA A 53 2.47 0.42 -27.42
N GLY A 54 2.07 1.58 -27.94
CA GLY A 54 1.21 1.68 -29.12
C GLY A 54 -0.27 1.30 -28.91
N ARG A 55 -0.68 0.91 -27.69
CA ARG A 55 -2.07 0.55 -27.41
C ARG A 55 -2.92 1.77 -27.07
N ARG A 56 -4.16 1.78 -27.57
CA ARG A 56 -5.19 2.78 -27.21
C ARG A 56 -6.04 2.27 -26.05
N LEU A 57 -5.45 2.17 -24.86
CA LEU A 57 -6.13 1.74 -23.65
C LEU A 57 -7.01 2.86 -23.09
N LYS A 58 -8.12 2.50 -22.45
CA LYS A 58 -8.96 3.42 -21.68
C LYS A 58 -8.39 3.68 -20.29
N ALA A 59 -7.70 2.70 -19.69
CA ALA A 59 -6.97 2.86 -18.45
C ALA A 59 -5.97 1.71 -18.20
N VAL A 60 -4.98 1.98 -17.35
CA VAL A 60 -4.05 0.98 -16.78
C VAL A 60 -4.22 0.93 -15.27
N PHE A 61 -4.27 -0.28 -14.71
CA PHE A 61 -4.36 -0.54 -13.28
C PHE A 61 -3.07 -1.24 -12.81
N ALA A 62 -2.26 -0.54 -12.01
CA ALA A 62 -1.11 -1.13 -11.34
C ALA A 62 -1.58 -2.01 -10.17
N LEU A 63 -1.16 -3.28 -10.16
CA LEU A 63 -1.52 -4.30 -9.16
C LEU A 63 -0.73 -4.16 -7.85
N GLY A 64 -0.65 -2.95 -7.30
CA GLY A 64 -0.10 -2.69 -5.97
C GLY A 64 -0.20 -1.24 -5.55
N ALA A 65 0.20 -0.98 -4.30
CA ALA A 65 0.13 0.37 -3.72
C ALA A 65 1.19 1.33 -4.29
N GLY A 66 2.39 0.80 -4.58
CA GLY A 66 3.49 1.53 -5.18
C GLY A 66 3.43 1.51 -6.70
N VAL A 67 3.71 2.67 -7.32
CA VAL A 67 3.76 2.85 -8.78
C VAL A 67 5.15 3.25 -9.26
N ASP A 68 6.14 3.28 -8.36
CA ASP A 68 7.48 3.78 -8.64
C ASP A 68 8.16 3.01 -9.77
N ALA A 69 7.97 1.68 -9.83
CA ALA A 69 8.56 0.84 -10.87
C ALA A 69 7.99 1.14 -12.27
N ILE A 70 6.67 1.33 -12.39
CA ILE A 70 6.06 1.67 -13.69
C ILE A 70 6.40 3.11 -14.08
N LEU A 71 6.41 4.06 -13.14
CA LEU A 71 6.79 5.44 -13.41
C LEU A 71 8.27 5.57 -13.81
N SER A 72 9.17 4.85 -13.15
CA SER A 72 10.59 4.79 -13.53
C SER A 72 10.76 4.23 -14.94
N LYS A 73 10.01 3.18 -15.29
CA LYS A 73 10.03 2.60 -16.64
C LYS A 73 9.46 3.57 -17.68
N LEU A 74 8.37 4.28 -17.37
CA LEU A 74 7.81 5.32 -18.24
C LEU A 74 8.77 6.50 -18.47
N ASN A 75 9.55 6.87 -17.46
CA ASN A 75 10.58 7.90 -17.64
C ASN A 75 11.70 7.44 -18.60
N ALA A 76 12.05 6.15 -18.58
CA ALA A 76 13.04 5.57 -19.50
C ALA A 76 12.47 5.28 -20.89
N HIS A 77 11.17 4.97 -20.97
CA HIS A 77 10.44 4.57 -22.18
C HIS A 77 9.11 5.35 -22.27
N PRO A 78 9.14 6.63 -22.66
CA PRO A 78 7.92 7.45 -22.75
C PRO A 78 6.89 6.92 -23.76
N GLU A 79 7.34 6.16 -24.77
CA GLU A 79 6.51 5.49 -25.77
C GLU A 79 5.67 4.33 -25.21
N MET A 80 6.00 3.86 -24.00
CA MET A 80 5.34 2.71 -23.38
C MET A 80 3.88 2.98 -23.04
N LEU A 81 3.53 4.20 -22.61
CA LEU A 81 2.15 4.55 -22.28
C LEU A 81 1.88 5.99 -22.64
N ASP A 82 0.88 6.20 -23.50
CA ASP A 82 0.43 7.54 -23.88
C ASP A 82 -0.05 8.33 -22.66
N ALA A 83 0.36 9.59 -22.55
CA ALA A 83 0.05 10.46 -21.41
C ALA A 83 -1.46 10.73 -21.23
N SER A 84 -2.28 10.52 -22.26
CA SER A 84 -3.73 10.61 -22.19
C SER A 84 -4.38 9.42 -21.46
N ILE A 85 -3.65 8.31 -21.29
CA ILE A 85 -4.17 7.09 -20.68
C ILE A 85 -4.02 7.18 -19.15
N PRO A 86 -5.12 7.14 -18.39
CA PRO A 86 -5.07 7.22 -16.94
C PRO A 86 -4.43 5.96 -16.32
N LEU A 87 -3.50 6.18 -15.39
CA LEU A 87 -2.86 5.15 -14.57
C LEU A 87 -3.46 5.15 -13.15
N PHE A 88 -4.10 4.05 -12.78
CA PHE A 88 -4.64 3.79 -11.46
C PHE A 88 -3.73 2.86 -10.67
N ARG A 89 -3.78 2.97 -9.34
CA ARG A 89 -3.11 2.08 -8.39
C ARG A 89 -4.13 1.49 -7.45
N LEU A 90 -3.79 0.40 -6.78
CA LEU A 90 -4.65 -0.13 -5.71
C LEU A 90 -4.63 0.83 -4.52
N GLU A 91 -5.80 1.37 -4.16
CA GLU A 91 -6.00 2.15 -2.94
C GLU A 91 -6.71 1.27 -1.91
N ASP A 92 -5.99 1.01 -0.81
CA ASP A 92 -6.42 0.25 0.36
C ASP A 92 -7.38 -0.92 0.10
N THR A 93 -6.83 -1.98 -0.49
CA THR A 93 -7.50 -3.27 -0.72
C THR A 93 -7.26 -4.24 0.45
N GLY A 94 -7.45 -3.75 1.68
CA GLY A 94 -7.12 -4.49 2.90
C GLY A 94 -5.63 -4.42 3.30
N MET A 95 -4.83 -3.61 2.60
CA MET A 95 -3.42 -3.40 2.92
C MET A 95 -3.24 -2.55 4.19
N GLY A 96 -4.15 -1.60 4.45
CA GLY A 96 -4.07 -0.73 5.62
C GLY A 96 -4.13 -1.51 6.93
N LEU A 97 -5.05 -2.49 7.03
CA LEU A 97 -5.18 -3.35 8.21
C LEU A 97 -3.91 -4.19 8.43
N GLN A 98 -3.39 -4.82 7.38
CA GLN A 98 -2.15 -5.60 7.46
C GLN A 98 -0.96 -4.75 7.92
N MET A 99 -0.85 -3.51 7.45
CA MET A 99 0.19 -2.59 7.90
C MET A 99 0.02 -2.16 9.36
N GLN A 100 -1.22 -2.01 9.83
CA GLN A 100 -1.49 -1.74 11.25
C GLN A 100 -1.08 -2.93 12.12
N GLU A 101 -1.50 -4.15 11.75
CA GLU A 101 -1.17 -5.38 12.47
C GLU A 101 0.35 -5.55 12.56
N TYR A 102 1.05 -5.38 11.44
CA TYR A 102 2.50 -5.47 11.39
C TYR A 102 3.18 -4.40 12.27
N ALA A 103 2.79 -3.13 12.11
CA ALA A 103 3.39 -2.02 12.85
C ALA A 103 3.15 -2.15 14.36
N VAL A 104 1.92 -2.47 14.77
CA VAL A 104 1.57 -2.64 16.19
C VAL A 104 2.33 -3.82 16.79
N SER A 105 2.37 -4.96 16.10
CA SER A 105 3.12 -6.14 16.55
C SER A 105 4.59 -5.79 16.82
N GLN A 106 5.26 -5.16 15.86
CA GLN A 106 6.69 -4.91 15.97
C GLN A 106 7.03 -3.78 16.95
N VAL A 107 6.22 -2.72 17.00
CA VAL A 107 6.37 -1.64 18.00
C VAL A 107 6.22 -2.20 19.41
N LEU A 108 5.22 -3.03 19.66
CA LEU A 108 5.03 -3.67 20.96
C LEU A 108 6.15 -4.66 21.29
N HIS A 109 6.64 -5.40 20.30
CA HIS A 109 7.77 -6.31 20.46
C HIS A 109 9.01 -5.58 21.01
N TRP A 110 9.39 -4.45 20.41
CA TRP A 110 10.52 -3.64 20.88
C TRP A 110 10.21 -2.91 22.19
N PHE A 111 9.02 -2.33 22.33
CA PHE A 111 8.62 -1.62 23.54
C PHE A 111 8.63 -2.52 24.78
N ARG A 112 8.31 -3.82 24.60
CA ARG A 112 8.34 -4.83 25.66
C ARG A 112 9.67 -5.60 25.74
N ARG A 113 10.69 -5.16 24.99
CA ARG A 113 12.05 -5.70 25.01
C ARG A 113 12.12 -7.20 24.70
N PHE A 114 11.21 -7.70 23.86
CA PHE A 114 11.16 -9.13 23.54
C PHE A 114 12.39 -9.60 22.78
N ASP A 115 13.05 -8.71 22.05
CA ASP A 115 14.37 -8.91 21.46
C ASP A 115 15.46 -9.11 22.53
N ASP A 116 15.52 -8.25 23.54
CA ASP A 116 16.47 -8.41 24.65
C ASP A 116 16.21 -9.71 25.44
N TYR A 117 14.93 -10.00 25.74
CA TYR A 117 14.56 -11.22 26.42
C TYR A 117 14.83 -12.47 25.58
N GLN A 118 14.71 -12.38 24.26
CA GLN A 118 15.11 -13.47 23.36
C GLN A 118 16.62 -13.73 23.44
N ALA A 119 17.45 -12.67 23.53
CA ALA A 119 18.89 -12.81 23.73
C ALA A 119 19.23 -13.42 25.10
N LEU A 120 18.57 -12.99 26.17
CA LEU A 120 18.73 -13.57 27.51
C LEU A 120 18.29 -15.04 27.57
N LYS A 121 17.17 -15.37 26.92
CA LYS A 121 16.68 -16.74 26.78
C LYS A 121 17.71 -17.64 26.09
N ASN A 122 18.34 -17.17 25.02
CA ASN A 122 19.38 -17.93 24.31
C ASN A 122 20.61 -18.20 25.18
N GLN A 123 20.83 -17.41 26.23
CA GLN A 123 21.88 -17.60 27.23
C GLN A 123 21.40 -18.38 28.46
N ALA A 124 20.14 -18.87 28.46
CA ALA A 124 19.47 -19.46 29.61
C ALA A 124 19.50 -18.57 30.88
N LEU A 125 19.53 -17.25 30.68
CA LEU A 125 19.64 -16.29 31.77
C LEU A 125 18.27 -15.71 32.14
N TRP A 126 17.87 -15.90 33.39
CA TRP A 126 16.70 -15.23 33.96
C TRP A 126 17.09 -13.90 34.58
N LYS A 127 16.75 -12.79 33.91
CA LYS A 127 17.04 -11.44 34.40
C LYS A 127 15.94 -10.46 34.00
N PRO A 128 15.16 -9.91 34.95
CA PRO A 128 14.25 -8.82 34.68
C PRO A 128 15.00 -7.58 34.19
N LEU A 129 14.43 -6.90 33.18
CA LEU A 129 14.97 -5.68 32.61
C LEU A 129 14.08 -4.49 32.95
N PRO A 130 14.64 -3.28 33.12
CA PRO A 130 13.84 -2.05 33.26
C PRO A 130 12.89 -1.88 32.09
N GLU A 131 11.66 -1.49 32.39
CA GLU A 131 10.62 -1.19 31.41
C GLU A 131 10.93 0.15 30.70
N TYR A 132 10.60 0.24 29.41
CA TYR A 132 10.58 1.52 28.72
C TYR A 132 9.34 2.31 29.11
N THR A 133 9.50 3.62 29.24
CA THR A 133 8.36 4.54 29.40
C THR A 133 7.87 5.02 28.02
N ARG A 134 6.62 5.46 27.94
CA ARG A 134 6.03 5.91 26.67
C ARG A 134 6.64 7.23 26.21
N GLU A 135 7.06 8.04 27.17
CA GLU A 135 7.63 9.37 26.99
C GLU A 135 9.01 9.29 26.31
N GLU A 136 9.75 8.21 26.58
CA GLU A 136 11.08 7.94 26.00
C GLU A 136 11.00 7.17 24.67
N PHE A 137 9.85 6.57 24.34
CA PHE A 137 9.68 5.70 23.18
C PHE A 137 8.86 6.37 22.05
N SER A 138 9.52 7.26 21.32
CA SER A 138 8.92 7.95 20.18
C SER A 138 8.91 7.09 18.90
N VAL A 139 7.76 6.98 18.23
CA VAL A 139 7.62 6.24 16.96
C VAL A 139 7.49 7.22 15.79
N GLY A 140 8.46 7.21 14.89
CA GLY A 140 8.43 8.00 13.66
C GLY A 140 7.67 7.28 12.54
N ILE A 141 6.71 7.96 11.91
CA ILE A 141 6.04 7.48 10.69
C ILE A 141 6.51 8.33 9.50
N MET A 142 7.28 7.73 8.60
CA MET A 142 7.76 8.39 7.39
C MET A 142 6.85 8.03 6.20
N GLY A 143 6.40 9.03 5.43
CA GLY A 143 5.58 8.81 4.23
C GLY A 143 4.11 9.22 4.33
N ARG A 144 3.78 10.31 5.05
CA ARG A 144 2.39 10.81 5.07
C ARG A 144 2.02 11.43 3.72
N ARG A 145 1.19 10.74 2.93
CA ARG A 145 0.43 11.40 1.85
C ARG A 145 -0.51 12.42 2.50
N GLY A 146 -0.33 13.70 2.20
CA GLY A 146 -1.29 14.73 2.57
C GLY A 146 -2.64 14.36 1.97
N THR A 147 -3.65 14.15 2.81
CA THR A 147 -5.05 14.11 2.36
C THR A 147 -5.33 15.40 1.62
N GLY A 148 -5.48 15.30 0.30
CA GLY A 148 -5.86 16.42 -0.57
C GLY A 148 -7.26 16.89 -0.22
N ARG A 149 -7.38 17.72 0.81
CA ARG A 149 -8.51 18.63 0.94
C ARG A 149 -8.20 19.81 0.02
N LYS A 150 -9.00 19.96 -1.03
CA LYS A 150 -9.01 21.12 -1.91
C LYS A 150 -9.07 22.41 -1.07
N SER A 151 -7.93 23.11 -0.93
CA SER A 151 -7.80 24.52 -1.32
C SER A 151 -6.30 24.88 -1.34
N GLY A 152 -5.92 25.71 -2.30
CA GLY A 152 -4.54 25.90 -2.73
C GLY A 152 -3.57 26.33 -1.64
N ARG A 153 -2.51 25.54 -1.45
CA ARG A 153 -1.15 26.02 -1.19
C ARG A 153 -0.19 24.87 -1.46
N LYS A 154 0.74 25.09 -2.40
CA LYS A 154 1.89 24.22 -2.62
C LYS A 154 2.65 24.12 -1.30
N SER A 155 2.75 22.93 -0.74
CA SER A 155 3.70 22.60 0.32
C SER A 155 4.63 21.50 -0.18
N THR A 156 5.71 21.90 -0.84
CA THR A 156 6.93 21.09 -0.96
C THR A 156 7.65 21.18 0.38
N GLY A 157 7.54 20.12 1.19
CA GLY A 157 8.27 20.02 2.45
C GLY A 157 8.06 18.66 3.11
N VAL A 158 9.15 17.95 3.38
CA VAL A 158 9.18 16.74 4.21
C VAL A 158 8.90 17.18 5.66
N GLY A 159 7.62 17.31 5.99
CA GLY A 159 7.16 17.60 7.34
C GLY A 159 7.07 16.30 8.15
N GLY A 160 8.13 15.93 8.85
CA GLY A 160 8.08 14.89 9.88
C GLY A 160 7.17 15.36 11.02
N SER A 161 5.98 14.77 11.17
CA SER A 161 5.21 14.91 12.40
C SER A 161 5.67 13.85 13.40
N ARG A 162 6.11 14.28 14.58
CA ARG A 162 6.27 13.41 15.74
C ARG A 162 4.88 12.90 16.12
N TYR A 163 4.62 11.62 15.89
CA TYR A 163 3.49 10.96 16.52
C TYR A 163 4.05 10.25 17.74
N VAL A 164 3.62 10.66 18.94
CA VAL A 164 3.70 9.75 20.08
C VAL A 164 2.66 8.68 19.74
N ALA A 165 3.10 7.47 19.39
CA ALA A 165 2.22 6.32 19.36
C ALA A 165 1.79 6.08 20.81
N GLY A 166 0.76 6.80 21.24
CA GLY A 166 0.09 6.55 22.49
C GLY A 166 -0.59 5.20 22.36
N VAL A 167 0.13 4.13 22.74
CA VAL A 167 -0.51 2.88 23.17
C VAL A 167 -1.19 3.22 24.50
N VAL A 168 -2.33 3.91 24.42
CA VAL A 168 -3.21 4.11 25.55
C VAL A 168 -3.80 2.74 25.83
N ALA A 169 -3.29 2.07 26.87
CA ALA A 169 -4.03 0.99 27.50
C ALA A 169 -5.32 1.63 28.01
N ALA A 170 -6.40 1.42 27.26
CA ALA A 170 -7.70 1.97 27.62
C ALA A 170 -8.12 1.39 28.96
N ASN A 171 -8.38 2.31 29.89
CA ASN A 171 -9.25 2.11 31.05
C ASN A 171 -10.44 1.19 30.66
N PRO A 172 -10.83 0.17 31.46
CA PRO A 172 -11.78 -0.88 31.03
C PRO A 172 -13.18 -0.40 30.60
N GLY A 173 -13.50 0.90 30.73
CA GLY A 173 -14.76 1.51 30.29
C GLY A 173 -14.70 2.36 29.01
N LEU A 174 -13.58 2.44 28.29
CA LEU A 174 -13.38 3.39 27.16
C LEU A 174 -12.72 2.76 25.92
N ALA A 175 -12.99 1.47 25.68
CA ALA A 175 -12.29 0.60 24.72
C ALA A 175 -12.47 0.91 23.20
N TRP A 176 -12.80 2.13 22.76
CA TRP A 176 -13.05 2.37 21.33
C TRP A 176 -12.51 3.67 20.72
N LYS A 177 -11.77 4.51 21.46
CA LYS A 177 -11.38 5.85 20.96
C LYS A 177 -9.98 6.03 20.41
N VAL A 178 -9.23 4.95 20.17
CA VAL A 178 -7.95 5.02 19.43
C VAL A 178 -8.05 4.18 18.16
N MET A 179 -8.92 4.57 17.23
CA MET A 179 -8.88 4.06 15.84
C MET A 179 -9.35 5.04 14.76
N LEU A 180 -9.93 6.20 15.10
CA LEU A 180 -10.40 7.15 14.08
C LEU A 180 -10.04 8.59 14.46
N GLY A 181 -8.93 9.06 13.91
CA GLY A 181 -8.66 10.48 13.74
C GLY A 181 -9.50 11.10 12.61
N VAL A 182 -10.80 10.85 12.59
CA VAL A 182 -11.77 11.70 11.86
C VAL A 182 -12.30 12.69 12.89
N LYS A 183 -11.78 13.92 12.86
CA LYS A 183 -12.43 15.03 13.58
C LYS A 183 -13.82 15.22 12.95
N SER A 184 -14.85 14.82 13.68
CA SER A 184 -16.22 15.29 13.51
C SER A 184 -16.19 16.82 13.48
N CYS A 185 -16.53 17.40 12.33
CA CYS A 185 -16.80 18.83 12.18
C CYS A 185 -18.24 19.06 12.66
N THR A 186 -18.42 19.38 13.93
CA THR A 186 -19.66 20.04 14.37
C THR A 186 -19.54 21.51 14.01
N LEU A 187 -20.47 21.96 13.16
CA LEU A 187 -20.67 23.35 12.79
C LEU A 187 -20.98 24.19 14.03
N SER A 188 -20.27 25.30 14.16
CA SER A 188 -20.71 26.51 14.87
C SER A 188 -20.21 27.69 14.05
#